data_AF-A0A139W8T6-F1
#
_entry.id   AF-A0A139W8T6-F1
#
_cell.length_a   1.000
_cell.length_b   1.000
_cell.length_c   1.000
_cell.angle_alpha   90.00
_cell.angle_beta   90.00
_cell.angle_gamma   90.00
#
_symmetry.space_group_name_H-M   'P 1'
#
loop_
_entity.id
_entity.type
_entity.pdbx_description
1 polymer ?
#
loop_
_entity_poly.entity_id
_entity_poly.type
_entity_poly.pdbx_seq_one_letter_code
_entity_poly.pdbx_strand_id
1 'polypeptide(L)'
;MNESSSLNDSKDSEKSLCELASHEFATIKETITFVDKTLFIKCLLSDTSEIVLLTAPRAFGKTTLMDMLKQFLLGQKSLFENLKICTEETQFFSKHCKLHPVIHIDLGSVRGSSFAEKYYIHIMRKMFSYSSMSTMLLR
;
A
#
# COMPACT_ATOMS: atom_id res chain seq x y z
N MET A 1 -21.25 -28.71 40.76
CA MET A 1 -20.01 -28.44 40.01
C MET A 1 -20.43 -28.08 38.60
N ASN A 2 -20.53 -26.76 38.36
CA ASN A 2 -20.82 -26.17 37.06
C ASN A 2 -19.51 -26.00 36.32
N GLU A 3 -19.35 -26.67 35.19
CA GLU A 3 -18.42 -26.25 34.14
C GLU A 3 -19.12 -26.43 32.79
N SER A 4 -20.00 -25.47 32.49
CA SER A 4 -20.47 -25.18 31.13
C SER A 4 -19.98 -23.78 30.76
N SER A 5 -18.70 -23.72 30.38
CA SER A 5 -18.03 -22.59 29.70
C SER A 5 -17.06 -23.25 28.71
N SER A 6 -16.99 -22.97 27.41
CA SER A 6 -17.30 -21.77 26.65
C SER A 6 -17.60 -22.16 25.20
N LEU A 7 -18.86 -22.14 24.80
CA LEU A 7 -19.24 -22.03 23.39
C LEU A 7 -19.14 -20.56 23.00
N ASN A 8 -17.93 -20.02 22.80
CA ASN A 8 -17.73 -18.67 22.25
C ASN A 8 -16.44 -18.49 21.43
N ASP A 9 -15.73 -19.56 21.05
CA ASP A 9 -14.45 -19.44 20.33
C ASP A 9 -14.55 -19.50 18.79
N SER A 10 -15.75 -19.67 18.22
CA SER A 10 -15.93 -19.85 16.76
C SER A 10 -16.42 -18.61 16.01
N LYS A 11 -16.75 -17.50 16.69
CA LYS A 11 -17.24 -16.26 16.04
C LYS A 11 -16.19 -15.16 15.88
N ASP A 12 -15.12 -15.18 16.66
CA ASP A 12 -14.05 -14.17 16.58
C ASP A 12 -12.99 -14.51 15.52
N SER A 13 -12.80 -15.79 15.20
CA SER A 13 -11.89 -16.26 14.14
C SER A 13 -12.43 -16.02 12.72
N GLU A 14 -13.74 -15.96 12.53
CA GLU A 14 -14.38 -15.61 11.25
C GLU A 14 -14.43 -14.09 11.01
N LYS A 15 -14.41 -13.28 12.08
CA LYS A 15 -14.42 -11.82 11.97
C LYS A 15 -13.09 -11.24 11.48
N SER A 16 -11.98 -11.91 11.73
CA SER A 16 -10.65 -11.51 11.24
C SER A 16 -10.40 -11.86 9.77
N LEU A 17 -11.28 -12.64 9.14
CA LEU A 17 -11.07 -13.19 7.79
C LEU A 17 -11.43 -12.22 6.64
N CYS A 18 -12.29 -11.21 6.85
CA CYS A 18 -12.91 -10.52 5.71
C CYS A 18 -12.93 -8.99 5.73
N GLU A 19 -12.55 -8.30 6.81
CA GLU A 19 -12.43 -6.83 6.77
C GLU A 19 -11.00 -6.42 6.42
N LEU A 20 -10.63 -6.63 5.15
CA LEU A 20 -9.52 -5.93 4.51
C LEU A 20 -9.90 -4.45 4.32
N ALA A 21 -10.10 -3.74 5.43
CA ALA A 21 -10.43 -2.32 5.44
C ALA A 21 -9.24 -1.46 4.98
N SER A 22 -8.02 -1.98 5.15
CA SER A 22 -6.80 -1.30 4.76
C SER A 22 -6.41 -1.65 3.33
N HIS A 23 -5.82 -0.67 2.64
CA HIS A 23 -5.08 -0.87 1.39
C HIS A 23 -3.57 -0.72 1.58
N GLU A 24 -3.12 -0.48 2.81
CA GLU A 24 -1.71 -0.32 3.13
C GLU A 24 -1.01 -1.67 3.13
N PHE A 25 0.10 -1.75 2.40
CA PHE A 25 0.87 -2.97 2.25
C PHE A 25 1.39 -3.49 3.60
N ALA A 26 1.83 -2.58 4.48
CA ALA A 26 2.32 -2.95 5.81
C ALA A 26 1.24 -3.64 6.65
N THR A 27 -0.01 -3.16 6.61
CA THR A 27 -1.12 -3.80 7.32
C THR A 27 -1.49 -5.13 6.69
N ILE A 28 -1.56 -5.18 5.35
CA ILE A 28 -1.98 -6.38 4.61
C ILE A 28 -0.96 -7.51 4.74
N LYS A 29 0.34 -7.20 4.80
CA LYS A 29 1.41 -8.19 4.99
C LYS A 29 1.19 -9.05 6.24
N GLU A 30 0.65 -8.46 7.30
CA GLU A 30 0.44 -9.13 8.58
C GLU A 30 -0.87 -9.95 8.64
N THR A 31 -1.67 -9.97 7.56
CA THR A 31 -2.92 -10.73 7.54
C THR A 31 -2.69 -12.20 7.15
N ILE A 32 -3.54 -13.09 7.67
CA ILE A 32 -3.55 -14.52 7.31
C ILE A 32 -3.88 -14.78 5.83
N THR A 33 -4.45 -13.78 5.14
CA THR A 33 -4.83 -13.84 3.73
C THR A 33 -3.75 -13.26 2.80
N PHE A 34 -2.61 -12.83 3.34
CA PHE A 34 -1.52 -12.28 2.56
C PHE A 34 -0.96 -13.31 1.58
N VAL A 35 -0.92 -12.93 0.30
CA VAL A 35 -0.23 -13.68 -0.74
C VAL A 35 0.93 -12.84 -1.24
N ASP A 36 2.14 -13.36 -1.09
CA ASP A 36 3.36 -12.67 -1.51
C ASP A 36 3.42 -12.52 -3.04
N LYS A 37 3.22 -11.29 -3.50
CA LYS A 37 3.33 -10.86 -4.91
C LYS A 37 4.52 -9.91 -5.13
N THR A 38 5.49 -9.86 -4.22
CA THR A 38 6.59 -8.90 -4.26
C THR A 38 7.48 -9.05 -5.50
N LEU A 39 7.55 -10.23 -6.11
CA LEU A 39 8.25 -10.44 -7.39
C LEU A 39 7.67 -9.60 -8.54
N PHE A 40 6.41 -9.15 -8.44
CA PHE A 40 5.83 -8.24 -9.45
C PHE A 40 6.58 -6.89 -9.52
N ILE A 41 7.25 -6.47 -8.45
CA ILE A 41 8.10 -5.27 -8.46
C ILE A 41 9.23 -5.43 -9.48
N LYS A 42 9.87 -6.60 -9.51
CA LYS A 42 10.92 -6.89 -10.49
C LYS A 42 10.36 -6.86 -11.91
N CYS A 43 9.19 -7.47 -12.13
CA CYS A 43 8.52 -7.41 -13.43
C CYS A 43 8.28 -5.97 -13.89
N LEU A 44 7.74 -5.11 -13.00
CA LEU A 44 7.47 -3.71 -13.29
C LEU A 44 8.73 -2.89 -13.59
N LEU A 45 9.77 -3.03 -12.78
CA LEU A 45 10.98 -2.21 -12.90
C LEU A 45 11.98 -2.74 -13.95
N SER A 46 11.79 -3.97 -14.43
CA SER A 46 12.55 -4.51 -15.55
C SER A 46 11.90 -4.19 -16.90
N ASP A 47 10.67 -3.69 -16.89
CA ASP A 47 10.01 -3.19 -18.08
C ASP A 47 10.73 -1.91 -18.57
N THR A 48 10.93 -1.83 -19.88
CA THR A 48 11.59 -0.67 -20.53
C THR A 48 10.59 0.38 -21.01
N SER A 49 9.29 0.10 -20.84
CA SER A 49 8.21 1.01 -21.19
C SER A 49 8.22 2.27 -20.33
N GLU A 50 8.07 3.44 -20.96
CA GLU A 50 7.99 4.72 -20.24
C GLU A 50 6.74 4.83 -19.37
N ILE A 51 5.65 4.16 -19.78
CA ILE A 51 4.37 4.19 -19.10
C ILE A 51 3.85 2.76 -18.96
N VAL A 52 3.58 2.36 -17.71
CA VAL A 52 2.96 1.05 -17.41
C VAL A 52 1.54 1.28 -16.92
N LEU A 53 0.56 0.74 -17.65
CA LEU A 53 -0.86 0.81 -17.31
C LEU A 53 -1.34 -0.49 -16.66
N LEU A 54 -1.74 -0.43 -15.39
CA LEU A 54 -2.33 -1.59 -14.70
C LEU A 54 -3.86 -1.57 -14.77
N THR A 55 -4.42 -2.25 -15.76
CA THR A 55 -5.87 -2.46 -15.89
C THR A 55 -6.33 -3.71 -15.15
N ALA A 56 -7.29 -3.60 -14.23
CA ALA A 56 -7.97 -4.76 -13.65
C ALA A 56 -9.32 -4.34 -13.01
N PRO A 57 -10.25 -5.29 -12.75
CA PRO A 57 -11.53 -5.01 -12.07
C PRO A 57 -11.38 -4.39 -10.67
N ARG A 58 -12.44 -3.77 -10.15
CA ARG A 58 -12.46 -3.24 -8.76
C ARG A 58 -12.12 -4.37 -7.76
N ALA A 59 -11.42 -4.01 -6.67
CA ALA A 59 -10.98 -4.92 -5.61
C ALA A 59 -9.91 -5.98 -6.00
N PHE A 60 -9.30 -5.88 -7.19
CA PHE A 60 -8.21 -6.79 -7.59
C PHE A 60 -6.84 -6.50 -6.92
N GLY A 61 -6.79 -5.69 -5.86
CA GLY A 61 -5.54 -5.39 -5.14
C GLY A 61 -4.60 -4.37 -5.79
N LYS A 62 -5.06 -3.58 -6.78
CA LYS A 62 -4.25 -2.54 -7.45
C LYS A 62 -3.72 -1.48 -6.48
N THR A 63 -4.56 -0.98 -5.57
CA THR A 63 -4.15 0.04 -4.60
C THR A 63 -3.06 -0.48 -3.67
N THR A 64 -3.24 -1.69 -3.14
CA THR A 64 -2.22 -2.37 -2.32
C THR A 64 -0.93 -2.60 -3.09
N LEU A 65 -1.02 -2.97 -4.36
CA LEU A 65 0.15 -3.17 -5.22
C LEU A 65 0.91 -1.85 -5.45
N MET A 66 0.20 -0.74 -5.66
CA MET A 66 0.79 0.59 -5.77
C MET A 66 1.44 1.05 -4.46
N ASP A 67 0.81 0.76 -3.32
CA ASP A 67 1.38 1.05 -2.01
C ASP A 67 2.65 0.22 -1.76
N MET A 68 2.63 -1.09 -2.09
CA MET A 68 3.79 -1.96 -2.03
C MET A 68 4.95 -1.42 -2.88
N LEU A 69 4.68 -1.02 -4.13
CA LEU A 69 5.70 -0.44 -5.01
C LEU A 69 6.24 0.88 -4.44
N LYS A 70 5.37 1.75 -3.92
CA LYS A 70 5.76 3.00 -3.26
C LYS A 70 6.71 2.74 -2.10
N GLN A 71 6.37 1.81 -1.19
CA GLN A 71 7.22 1.48 -0.04
C GLN A 71 8.59 0.93 -0.47
N PHE A 72 8.62 0.12 -1.53
CA PHE A 72 9.86 -0.39 -2.10
C PHE A 72 10.75 0.73 -2.65
N LEU A 73 10.16 1.67 -3.41
CA LEU A 73 10.86 2.82 -4.00
C LEU A 73 11.23 3.90 -2.98
N LEU A 74 10.62 3.90 -1.79
CA LEU A 74 11.05 4.72 -0.66
C LEU A 74 12.16 4.05 0.16
N GLY A 75 12.57 2.81 -0.20
CA GLY A 75 13.65 2.09 0.47
C GLY A 75 13.29 1.50 1.83
N GLN A 76 12.01 1.21 2.09
CA GLN A 76 11.53 0.63 3.35
C GLN A 76 11.89 -0.86 3.47
N LYS A 77 13.19 -1.17 3.60
CA LYS A 77 13.72 -2.54 3.52
C LYS A 77 13.09 -3.52 4.51
N SER A 78 12.83 -3.07 5.74
CA SER A 78 12.23 -3.91 6.80
C SER A 78 10.86 -4.46 6.43
N LEU A 79 10.08 -3.74 5.62
CA LEU A 79 8.77 -4.22 5.15
C LEU A 79 8.90 -5.43 4.22
N PHE A 80 10.05 -5.63 3.57
CA PHE A 80 10.29 -6.70 2.60
C PHE A 80 11.14 -7.85 3.15
N GLU A 81 11.55 -7.78 4.42
CA GLU A 81 12.22 -8.90 5.07
C GLU A 81 11.37 -10.17 4.99
N ASN A 82 12.02 -11.28 4.66
CA ASN A 82 11.44 -12.61 4.46
C ASN A 82 10.44 -12.73 3.29
N LEU A 83 10.28 -11.69 2.45
CA LEU A 83 9.48 -11.77 1.22
C LEU A 83 10.34 -12.20 0.03
N LYS A 84 9.70 -12.81 -0.97
CA LYS A 84 10.36 -13.40 -2.16
C LYS A 84 11.31 -12.44 -2.86
N ILE A 85 10.92 -11.15 -3.01
CA ILE A 85 11.81 -10.16 -3.63
C ILE A 85 13.13 -9.95 -2.86
N CYS A 86 13.12 -10.13 -1.54
CA CYS A 86 14.31 -9.97 -0.71
C CYS A 86 15.14 -11.26 -0.63
N THR A 87 14.48 -12.42 -0.62
CA THR A 87 15.13 -13.74 -0.43
C THR A 87 15.58 -14.39 -1.73
N GLU A 88 14.80 -14.28 -2.80
CA GLU A 88 15.07 -14.89 -4.11
C GLU A 88 15.81 -13.93 -5.06
N GLU A 89 15.62 -12.61 -4.88
CA GLU A 89 16.08 -11.57 -5.80
C GLU A 89 17.03 -10.55 -5.12
N THR A 90 17.90 -11.03 -4.21
CA THR A 90 18.75 -10.22 -3.32
C THR A 90 19.58 -9.13 -4.03
N GLN A 91 20.15 -9.44 -5.18
CA GLN A 91 20.93 -8.47 -5.97
C GLN A 91 20.04 -7.35 -6.53
N PHE A 92 18.87 -7.72 -7.05
CA PHE A 92 17.89 -6.75 -7.55
C PHE A 92 17.36 -5.88 -6.39
N PHE A 93 17.00 -6.52 -5.26
CA PHE A 93 16.53 -5.85 -4.07
C PHE A 93 17.52 -4.80 -3.56
N SER A 94 18.78 -5.17 -3.36
CA SER A 94 19.81 -4.25 -2.87
C SER A 94 20.07 -3.06 -3.82
N LYS A 95 19.97 -3.29 -5.13
CA LYS A 95 20.15 -2.27 -6.16
C LYS A 95 18.99 -1.28 -6.25
N HIS A 96 17.76 -1.77 -6.13
CA HIS A 96 16.54 -1.01 -6.45
C HIS A 96 15.73 -0.57 -5.23
N CYS A 97 15.75 -1.28 -4.10
CA CYS A 97 15.09 -0.90 -2.85
C CYS A 97 15.93 0.12 -2.08
N LYS A 98 15.85 1.37 -2.51
CA LYS A 98 16.55 2.53 -1.98
C LYS A 98 15.68 3.77 -2.16
N LEU A 99 16.13 4.92 -1.65
CA LEU A 99 15.37 6.16 -1.73
C LEU A 99 15.33 6.69 -3.18
N HIS A 100 14.17 6.60 -3.83
CA HIS A 100 13.86 7.25 -5.10
C HIS A 100 12.90 8.42 -4.89
N PRO A 101 12.91 9.44 -5.77
CA PRO A 101 11.86 10.45 -5.77
C PRO A 101 10.53 9.83 -6.24
N VAL A 102 9.58 9.67 -5.32
CA VAL A 102 8.27 9.06 -5.61
C VAL A 102 7.17 10.11 -5.52
N ILE A 103 6.42 10.29 -6.61
CA ILE A 103 5.18 11.07 -6.63
C ILE A 103 4.01 10.09 -6.61
N HIS A 104 3.28 10.04 -5.49
CA HIS A 104 2.07 9.25 -5.35
C HIS A 104 0.84 10.17 -5.31
N ILE A 105 -0.09 9.96 -6.24
CA ILE A 105 -1.35 10.70 -6.37
C ILE A 105 -2.50 9.71 -6.15
N ASP A 106 -3.24 9.88 -5.06
CA ASP A 106 -4.44 9.11 -4.76
C ASP A 106 -5.69 9.91 -5.10
N LEU A 107 -6.51 9.37 -5.99
CA LEU A 107 -7.78 9.96 -6.43
C LEU A 107 -9.01 9.27 -5.82
N GLY A 108 -8.84 8.20 -5.02
CA GLY A 108 -9.93 7.40 -4.49
C GLY A 108 -10.85 8.14 -3.52
N SER A 109 -10.28 9.08 -2.76
CA SER A 109 -10.98 9.90 -1.75
C SER A 109 -11.56 11.21 -2.30
N VAL A 110 -11.24 11.57 -3.55
CA VAL A 110 -11.71 12.83 -4.14
C VAL A 110 -13.20 12.71 -4.50
N ARG A 111 -14.00 13.64 -3.97
CA ARG A 111 -15.44 13.77 -4.23
C ARG A 111 -15.71 15.18 -4.75
N GLY A 112 -16.58 15.28 -5.75
CA GLY A 112 -16.92 16.54 -6.42
C GLY A 112 -17.90 16.28 -7.55
N SER A 113 -18.66 17.30 -7.93
CA SER A 113 -19.70 17.22 -8.95
C SER A 113 -19.13 17.32 -10.38
N SER A 114 -17.98 18.01 -10.54
CA SER A 114 -17.28 18.16 -11.82
C SER A 114 -15.80 17.76 -11.75
N PHE A 115 -15.17 17.49 -12.90
CA PHE A 115 -13.74 17.15 -12.98
C PHE A 115 -12.84 18.29 -12.45
N ALA A 116 -13.16 19.53 -12.84
CA ALA A 116 -12.42 20.72 -12.39
C ALA A 116 -12.51 20.91 -10.88
N GLU A 117 -13.69 20.73 -10.30
CA GLU A 117 -13.91 20.83 -8.85
C GLU A 117 -13.11 19.76 -8.08
N LYS A 118 -13.12 18.51 -8.56
CA LYS A 118 -12.33 17.41 -7.99
C LYS A 118 -10.83 17.73 -7.97
N TYR A 119 -10.29 18.23 -9.09
CA TYR A 119 -8.87 18.55 -9.23
C TYR A 119 -8.47 19.71 -8.31
N TYR A 120 -9.28 20.77 -8.28
CA TYR A 120 -9.03 21.94 -7.44
C TYR A 120 -9.05 21.59 -5.94
N ILE A 121 -10.05 20.82 -5.50
CA ILE A 121 -10.14 20.34 -4.11
C ILE A 121 -8.91 19.49 -3.75
N HIS A 122 -8.46 18.61 -4.64
CA HIS A 122 -7.30 17.75 -4.37
C HIS A 122 -6.01 18.56 -4.21
N ILE A 123 -5.73 19.49 -5.14
CA ILE A 123 -4.54 20.36 -5.06
C ILE A 123 -4.58 21.21 -3.80
N MET A 124 -5.72 21.85 -3.51
CA MET A 124 -5.87 22.71 -2.33
C MET A 124 -5.64 21.95 -1.02
N ARG A 125 -6.14 20.72 -0.89
CA ARG A 125 -5.90 19.88 0.29
C ARG A 125 -4.42 19.53 0.46
N LYS A 126 -3.71 19.18 -0.63
CA LYS A 126 -2.27 18.92 -0.56
C LYS A 126 -1.50 20.19 -0.19
N MET A 127 -1.76 21.33 -0.82
CA MET A 127 -1.07 22.60 -0.50
C MET A 127 -1.27 23.02 0.96
N PHE A 128 -2.48 22.91 1.49
CA PHE A 128 -2.78 23.26 2.88
C PHE A 128 -2.06 22.32 3.87
N SER A 129 -1.96 21.03 3.54
CA SER A 129 -1.19 20.05 4.33
C SER A 129 0.30 20.40 4.37
N TYR A 130 0.89 20.84 3.25
CA TYR A 130 2.30 21.25 3.21
C TYR A 130 2.55 22.56 3.96
N SER A 131 1.61 23.52 3.92
CA SER A 131 1.75 24.79 4.63
C SER A 131 1.74 24.62 6.16
N SER A 132 0.92 23.71 6.70
CA SER A 132 0.92 23.40 8.14
C SER A 132 2.13 22.59 8.59
N MET A 133 2.70 21.76 7.71
CA MET A 133 3.91 20.98 8.02
C MET A 133 5.18 21.84 7.95
N SER A 134 5.22 22.82 7.04
CA SER A 134 6.34 23.74 6.89
C SER A 134 6.44 24.76 8.03
N THR A 135 5.33 25.17 8.65
CA THR A 135 5.34 26.04 9.84
C THR A 135 5.71 25.29 11.12
N MET A 136 5.52 23.97 11.17
CA MET A 136 5.93 23.11 12.29
C MET A 136 7.43 22.74 12.25
N LEU A 137 8.04 22.66 11.06
CA LEU A 137 9.47 22.37 10.88
C LEU A 137 10.41 23.59 11.05
N LEU A 138 9.86 24.79 11.21
CA LEU A 138 10.60 26.05 11.39
C LEU A 138 10.53 26.60 12.84
N ARG A 139 10.15 25.76 13.80
CA ARG A 139 10.23 26.04 15.25
C ARG A 139 11.11 25.01 15.93
#